data_AF-A0A942FL02-F1
#
_entry.id   AF-A0A942FL02-F1
#
_cell.length_a   1.000
_cell.length_b   1.000
_cell.length_c   1.000
_cell.angle_alpha   90.00
_cell.angle_beta   90.00
_cell.angle_gamma   90.00
#
_symmetry.space_group_name_H-M   'P 1'
#
loop_
_entity.id
_entity.type
_entity.pdbx_description
1 polymer ?
#
loop_
_entity_poly.entity_id
_entity_poly.type
_entity_poly.pdbx_seq_one_letter_code
_entity_poly.pdbx_strand_id
1 'polypeptide(L)' 'MTAEHLAAIALKTGRPKDYARLLQFIESGILDTNRLDSILSQHGLLAKWEQFGQRIFGDDK' A
#
# COMPACT_ATOMS: atom_id res chain seq x y z
N MET A 1 8.53 10.80 8.93
CA MET A 1 7.49 9.84 8.49
C MET A 1 7.63 9.69 6.99
N THR A 2 7.89 8.48 6.47
CA THR A 2 8.18 8.27 5.03
C THR A 2 6.91 7.93 4.24
N ALA A 3 6.99 7.98 2.90
CA ALA A 3 5.89 7.58 2.02
C ALA A 3 5.45 6.13 2.30
N GLU A 4 6.39 5.23 2.61
CA GLU A 4 6.09 3.83 2.96
C GLU A 4 5.36 3.69 4.30
N HIS A 5 5.71 4.51 5.29
CA HIS A 5 4.97 4.53 6.56
C HIS A 5 3.54 5.06 6.36
N LEU A 6 3.38 6.08 5.53
CA LEU A 6 2.06 6.59 5.17
C LEU A 6 1.25 5.55 4.38
N ALA A 7 1.90 4.80 3.49
CA ALA A 7 1.31 3.70 2.75
C ALA A 7 0.84 2.57 3.67
N ALA A 8 1.68 2.15 4.62
CA ALA A 8 1.34 1.15 5.62
C ALA A 8 0.18 1.60 6.51
N ILE A 9 0.13 2.88 6.90
CA ILE A 9 -1.00 3.44 7.66
C ILE A 9 -2.27 3.45 6.82
N ALA A 10 -2.22 3.91 5.57
CA ALA A 10 -3.36 3.92 4.66
C ALA A 10 -3.94 2.51 4.46
N LEU A 11 -3.05 1.53 4.28
CA LEU A 11 -3.42 0.13 4.15
C LEU A 11 -4.01 -0.44 5.45
N LYS A 12 -3.48 -0.03 6.61
CA LYS A 12 -3.99 -0.46 7.92
C LYS A 12 -5.36 0.12 8.23
N THR A 13 -5.58 1.41 7.95
CA THR A 13 -6.83 2.12 8.24
C THR A 13 -7.95 1.77 7.27
N GLY A 14 -7.60 1.43 6.03
CA GLY A 14 -8.53 0.95 5.01
C GLY A 14 -9.60 1.97 4.58
N ARG A 15 -9.39 3.26 4.83
CA ARG A 15 -10.35 4.31 4.45
C ARG A 15 -10.23 4.61 2.95
N PRO A 16 -11.33 4.79 2.21
CA PRO A 16 -11.30 5.05 0.76
C PRO A 16 -10.39 6.24 0.37
N LYS A 17 -10.40 7.32 1.14
CA LYS A 17 -9.55 8.50 0.91
C LYS A 17 -8.05 8.21 1.08
N ASP A 18 -7.70 7.28 1.96
CA ASP A 18 -6.30 6.94 2.24
C ASP A 18 -5.77 6.02 1.12
N TYR A 19 -6.63 5.17 0.56
CA TYR A 19 -6.31 4.38 -0.64
C TYR A 19 -6.02 5.25 -1.86
N ALA A 20 -6.77 6.34 -2.09
CA ALA A 20 -6.47 7.26 -3.19
C ALA A 20 -5.04 7.85 -3.07
N ARG A 21 -4.60 8.17 -1.84
CA ARG A 21 -3.24 8.63 -1.60
C ARG A 21 -2.20 7.53 -1.79
N LEU A 22 -2.52 6.31 -1.38
CA LEU A 22 -1.67 5.14 -1.61
C LEU A 22 -1.45 4.90 -3.12
N LEU A 23 -2.50 5.01 -3.93
CA LEU A 23 -2.39 4.90 -5.39
C LEU A 23 -1.47 5.97 -5.97
N GLN A 24 -1.62 7.23 -5.56
CA GLN A 24 -0.74 8.31 -6.03
C GLN A 24 0.74 8.04 -5.70
N PHE A 25 1.04 7.45 -4.55
CA PHE A 25 2.42 7.09 -4.21
C PHE A 25 2.98 5.96 -5.09
N ILE A 26 2.13 4.99 -5.45
CA ILE A 26 2.49 3.91 -6.37
C ILE A 26 2.73 4.48 -7.78
N GLU A 27 1.78 5.26 -8.31
CA GLU A 27 1.86 5.89 -9.63
C GLU A 27 3.05 6.85 -9.75
N SER A 28 3.36 7.57 -8.67
CA SER A 28 4.50 8.47 -8.60
C SER A 28 5.85 7.75 -8.55
N GLY A 29 5.89 6.43 -8.30
CA GLY A 29 7.12 5.65 -8.20
C GLY A 29 8.06 6.05 -7.04
N ILE A 30 7.56 6.77 -6.04
CA ILE A 30 8.37 7.27 -4.91
C ILE A 30 8.56 6.24 -3.80
N LEU A 31 7.78 5.15 -3.83
CA LEU A 31 7.84 4.11 -2.82
C LEU A 31 9.05 3.22 -3.07
N ASP A 32 9.92 3.11 -2.07
CA ASP A 32 10.96 2.08 -2.07
C ASP A 32 10.33 0.73 -1.75
N THR A 33 10.34 -0.19 -2.71
CA THR A 33 9.71 -1.50 -2.58
C THR A 33 10.32 -2.33 -1.44
N ASN A 34 11.65 -2.32 -1.28
CA ASN A 34 12.32 -3.11 -0.23
C ASN A 34 11.96 -2.57 1.16
N ARG A 35 11.91 -1.24 1.28
CA ARG A 35 11.54 -0.58 2.53
C ARG A 35 10.07 -0.78 2.85
N LEU A 36 9.19 -0.67 1.86
CA LEU A 36 7.77 -0.90 2.01
C LEU A 36 7.50 -2.34 2.44
N ASP A 37 8.12 -3.31 1.77
CA ASP A 37 8.00 -4.73 2.11
C ASP A 37 8.43 -5.02 3.55
N SER A 38 9.55 -4.44 3.98
CA SER A 38 10.03 -4.56 5.36
C SER A 38 9.02 -3.98 6.38
N ILE A 39 8.45 -2.81 6.10
CA ILE A 39 7.45 -2.16 6.97
C ILE A 39 6.16 -2.97 7.02
N LEU A 40 5.68 -3.44 5.86
CA LEU A 40 4.46 -4.24 5.76
C LEU A 40 4.63 -5.58 6.49
N SER A 41 5.77 -6.24 6.33
CA SER A 41 6.15 -7.46 7.04
C SER A 41 6.16 -7.26 8.55
N GLN A 42 6.86 -6.21 9.03
CA GLN A 42 6.97 -5.90 10.46
C GLN A 42 5.60 -5.61 11.10
N HIS A 43 4.65 -5.07 10.34
CA HIS A 43 3.29 -4.77 10.81
C HIS A 43 2.24 -5.83 10.49
N GLY A 44 2.62 -6.95 9.86
CA GLY A 44 1.69 -8.03 9.48
C GLY A 44 0.65 -7.60 8.44
N LEU A 45 1.03 -6.68 7.55
CA LEU A 45 0.14 -6.08 6.56
C LEU A 45 0.28 -6.66 5.14
N LEU A 46 1.20 -7.61 4.92
CA LEU A 46 1.43 -8.22 3.59
C LEU A 46 0.15 -8.79 2.96
N ALA A 47 -0.62 -9.58 3.71
CA ALA A 47 -1.87 -10.14 3.18
C ALA A 47 -2.89 -9.06 2.78
N LYS A 48 -2.95 -7.93 3.51
CA LYS A 48 -3.80 -6.79 3.13
C LYS A 48 -3.28 -6.10 1.88
N TRP A 49 -1.97 -6.02 1.71
CA TRP A 49 -1.34 -5.45 0.52
C TRP A 49 -1.68 -6.27 -0.72
N GLU A 50 -1.61 -7.60 -0.63
CA GLU A 50 -2.02 -8.49 -1.72
C GLU A 50 -3.51 -8.33 -2.07
N GLN A 51 -4.40 -8.32 -1.06
CA GLN A 51 -5.83 -8.08 -1.26
C GLN A 51 -6.12 -6.70 -1.87
N PHE A 52 -5.38 -5.68 -1.44
CA PHE A 52 -5.47 -4.35 -2.02
C PHE A 52 -5.08 -4.38 -3.51
N GLY A 53 -3.96 -5.04 -3.84
CA GLY A 53 -3.51 -5.20 -5.22
C GLY A 53 -4.54 -5.91 -6.09
N GLN A 54 -5.12 -7.01 -5.60
CA GLN A 54 -6.19 -7.74 -6.32
C GLN A 54 -7.43 -6.88 -6.54
N ARG A 55 -7.84 -6.07 -5.56
CA ARG A 55 -9.02 -5.21 -5.68
C ARG A 55 -8.83 -4.03 -6.63
N ILE A 56 -7.62 -3.51 -6.73
CA ILE A 56 -7.31 -2.31 -7.51
C ILE A 56 -6.85 -2.67 -8.92
N PHE A 57 -5.99 -3.68 -9.06
CA PHE A 57 -5.34 -4.07 -10.32
C PHE A 57 -5.86 -5.39 -10.88
N GLY A 58 -6.74 -6.11 -10.17
CA GLY A 58 -7.26 -7.42 -10.56
C GLY A 58 -8.56 -7.38 -11.38
N ASP A 59 -8.90 -6.27 -12.03
CA ASP A 59 -9.96 -6.22 -13.05
C ASP A 59 -9.37 -6.56 -14.43
N ASP A 60 -8.91 -7.79 -14.59
CA ASP A 60 -8.62 -8.40 -15.89
C ASP A 60 -9.07 -9.87 -15.83
N LYS A 61 -10.36 -10.10 -16.06
CA LYS A 61 -10.89 -11.38 -16.51
C LYS A 61 -12.06 -11.17 -17.46
#